data_AF-A0AA41DM78-F1
#
_entry.id   AF-A0AA41DM78-F1
#
_cell.length_a   1.000
_cell.length_b   1.000
_cell.length_c   1.000
_cell.angle_alpha   90.00
_cell.angle_beta   90.00
_cell.angle_gamma   90.00
#
_symmetry.space_group_name_H-M   'P 1'
#
loop_
_entity.id
_entity.type
_entity.pdbx_description
1 polymer ?
#
loop_
_entity_poly.entity_id
_entity_poly.type
_entity_poly.pdbx_seq_one_letter_code
_entity_poly.pdbx_strand_id
1 'polypeptide(L)'
;MTNYIGLIIVILLLILQNRYYLSLCKYLVQQHPNEWQKLTQNSLDGTAHANLAESFKNGFFATIDDSKVTRFQTFKRINLLIIAAISAASLATAFLF
;
A
#
# COMPACT_ATOMS: atom_id res chain seq x y z
N MET A 1 -20.40 25.65 -5.50
CA MET A 1 -19.63 24.59 -6.16
C MET A 1 -19.00 23.74 -5.07
N THR A 2 -19.40 22.48 -4.96
CA THR A 2 -18.82 21.53 -3.99
C THR A 2 -17.32 21.38 -4.29
N ASN A 3 -16.49 21.66 -3.29
CA ASN A 3 -15.04 21.72 -3.48
C ASN A 3 -14.44 20.30 -3.42
N TYR A 4 -14.38 19.60 -4.57
CA TYR A 4 -13.90 18.21 -4.67
C TYR A 4 -12.38 18.03 -4.54
N ILE A 5 -11.64 19.09 -4.17
CA ILE A 5 -10.17 19.06 -4.06
C ILE A 5 -9.69 17.92 -3.16
N GLY A 6 -10.34 17.68 -2.02
CA GLY A 6 -9.97 16.58 -1.11
C GLY A 6 -10.07 15.21 -1.78
N LEU A 7 -11.14 14.96 -2.54
CA LEU A 7 -11.33 13.71 -3.28
C LEU A 7 -10.31 13.55 -4.40
N ILE A 8 -9.96 14.62 -5.12
CA ILE A 8 -8.90 14.61 -6.15
C ILE A 8 -7.57 14.22 -5.52
N ILE A 9 -7.22 14.80 -4.36
CA ILE A 9 -5.99 14.47 -3.63
C ILE A 9 -5.99 12.98 -3.24
N VAL A 10 -7.08 12.47 -2.67
CA VAL A 10 -7.19 11.04 -2.30
C VAL A 10 -6.96 10.13 -3.52
N ILE A 11 -7.58 10.44 -4.67
CA ILE A 11 -7.40 9.65 -5.89
C ILE A 11 -5.93 9.67 -6.34
N LEU A 12 -5.28 10.84 -6.36
CA LEU A 12 -3.87 10.95 -6.74
C LEU A 12 -2.95 10.16 -5.81
N LEU A 13 -3.20 10.23 -4.50
CA LEU A 13 -2.45 9.47 -3.48
C LEU A 13 -2.62 7.96 -3.65
N LEU A 14 -3.82 7.48 -4.01
CA LEU A 14 -4.07 6.07 -4.31
C LEU A 14 -3.34 5.61 -5.58
N ILE A 15 -3.35 6.43 -6.64
CA ILE A 15 -2.62 6.14 -7.88
C ILE A 15 -1.12 6.07 -7.61
N LEU A 16 -0.57 7.01 -6.85
CA LEU A 16 0.85 7.05 -6.49
C LEU A 16 1.24 5.81 -5.69
N GLN A 17 0.44 5.42 -4.69
CA GLN A 17 0.67 4.22 -3.91
C GLN A 17 0.62 2.95 -4.76
N ASN A 18 -0.31 2.86 -5.71
CA ASN A 18 -0.39 1.70 -6.61
C ASN A 18 0.84 1.62 -7.53
N ARG A 19 1.29 2.75 -8.08
CA ARG A 19 2.52 2.81 -8.91
C ARG A 19 3.74 2.37 -8.12
N TYR A 20 3.88 2.82 -6.87
CA TYR A 20 5.00 2.44 -6.03
C TYR A 20 4.94 0.96 -5.64
N TYR A 21 3.74 0.43 -5.34
CA TYR A 21 3.55 -0.99 -5.06
C TYR A 21 3.96 -1.87 -6.23
N LEU A 22 3.57 -1.53 -7.47
CA LEU A 22 3.98 -2.26 -8.66
C LEU A 22 5.50 -2.24 -8.87
N SER A 23 6.14 -1.11 -8.59
CA SER A 23 7.61 -0.99 -8.62
C SER A 23 8.28 -1.89 -7.59
N LEU A 24 7.72 -1.95 -6.37
CA LEU A 24 8.20 -2.84 -5.32
C LEU A 24 8.04 -4.32 -5.71
N CYS A 25 6.90 -4.72 -6.24
CA CYS A 25 6.68 -6.09 -6.71
C CYS A 25 7.73 -6.51 -7.75
N LYS A 26 8.01 -5.65 -8.74
CA LYS A 26 9.07 -5.92 -9.73
C LYS A 26 10.44 -6.07 -9.08
N TYR A 27 10.75 -5.22 -8.11
CA TYR A 27 11.99 -5.30 -7.35
C TYR A 27 12.10 -6.60 -6.54
N LEU A 28 11.02 -7.01 -5.86
CA LEU A 28 11.00 -8.23 -5.05
C LEU A 28 11.12 -9.50 -5.90
N VAL A 29 10.51 -9.52 -7.09
CA VAL A 29 10.71 -10.61 -8.07
C VAL A 29 12.19 -10.73 -8.44
N GLN A 30 12.91 -9.61 -8.58
CA GLN A 30 14.31 -9.61 -8.99
C GLN A 30 15.27 -9.95 -7.84
N GLN A 31 15.04 -9.41 -6.64
CA GLN A 31 15.95 -9.57 -5.50
C GLN A 31 15.64 -10.79 -4.63
N HIS A 32 14.37 -11.19 -4.57
CA HIS A 32 13.91 -12.33 -3.76
C HIS A 32 13.05 -13.29 -4.59
N PRO A 33 13.57 -13.83 -5.72
CA PRO A 33 12.79 -14.68 -6.62
C PRO A 33 12.25 -15.94 -5.93
N ASN A 34 13.03 -16.54 -5.04
CA ASN A 34 12.64 -17.75 -4.30
C ASN A 34 11.49 -17.48 -3.32
N GLU A 35 11.54 -16.36 -2.58
CA GLU A 35 10.48 -15.98 -1.66
C GLU A 35 9.22 -15.55 -2.43
N TRP A 36 9.40 -14.85 -3.55
CA TRP A 36 8.30 -14.52 -4.44
C TRP A 36 7.60 -15.77 -4.99
N GLN A 37 8.35 -16.79 -5.37
CA GLN A 37 7.80 -18.07 -5.84
C GLN A 37 7.01 -18.79 -4.72
N LYS A 38 7.49 -18.77 -3.47
CA LYS A 38 6.74 -19.31 -2.32
C LYS A 38 5.39 -18.60 -2.14
N LEU A 39 5.33 -17.28 -2.35
CA LEU A 39 4.06 -16.53 -2.31
C LEU A 39 3.08 -16.97 -3.39
N THR A 40 3.57 -17.37 -4.58
CA THR A 40 2.70 -17.89 -5.65
C THR A 40 2.24 -19.33 -5.41
N GLN A 41 3.01 -20.14 -4.69
CA GLN A 41 2.72 -21.56 -4.45
C GLN A 41 1.75 -21.78 -3.29
N ASN A 42 1.83 -20.98 -2.23
CA ASN A 42 0.93 -21.06 -1.06
C ASN A 42 -0.37 -20.25 -1.23
N SER A 43 -0.81 -20.03 -2.47
CA SER A 43 -2.04 -19.28 -2.78
C SER A 43 -3.28 -20.11 -2.43
N LEU A 44 -3.66 -20.13 -1.16
CA LEU A 44 -4.94 -20.65 -0.70
C LEU A 44 -6.12 -19.80 -1.19
N ASP A 45 -5.90 -18.56 -1.66
CA ASP A 45 -7.01 -17.68 -2.07
C ASP A 45 -6.71 -16.68 -3.21
N GLY A 46 -5.82 -17.04 -4.12
CA GLY A 46 -5.65 -16.33 -5.38
C GLY A 46 -4.70 -15.13 -5.31
N THR A 47 -3.66 -15.23 -6.12
CA THR A 47 -2.66 -14.19 -6.44
C THR A 47 -1.54 -13.99 -5.42
N ALA A 48 -0.32 -13.83 -5.95
CA ALA A 48 0.87 -13.46 -5.19
C ALA A 48 0.69 -12.17 -4.38
N HIS A 49 -0.25 -11.30 -4.77
CA HIS A 49 -0.50 -10.01 -4.15
C HIS A 49 -1.14 -10.11 -2.76
N ALA A 50 -2.10 -11.03 -2.57
CA ALA A 50 -2.72 -11.26 -1.28
C ALA A 50 -1.71 -11.84 -0.27
N ASN A 51 -0.96 -12.86 -0.71
CA ASN A 51 0.09 -13.48 0.10
C ASN A 51 1.25 -12.52 0.38
N LEU A 52 1.60 -11.63 -0.56
CA LEU A 52 2.60 -10.60 -0.33
C LEU A 52 2.15 -9.60 0.73
N ALA A 53 0.88 -9.19 0.70
CA ALA A 53 0.32 -8.28 1.71
C ALA A 53 0.39 -8.90 3.11
N GLU A 54 0.15 -10.21 3.23
CA GLU A 54 0.28 -10.94 4.49
C GLU A 54 1.76 -11.12 4.89
N SER A 55 2.65 -11.36 3.92
CA SER A 55 4.08 -11.48 4.17
C SER A 55 4.70 -10.16 4.66
N PHE A 56 4.18 -9.01 4.25
CA PHE A 56 4.56 -7.71 4.82
C PHE A 56 4.07 -7.49 6.27
N LYS A 57 3.06 -8.23 6.73
CA LYS A 57 2.57 -8.14 8.11
C LYS A 57 3.29 -9.11 9.04
N ASN A 58 3.36 -10.38 8.64
CA ASN A 58 3.74 -11.48 9.52
C ASN A 58 4.77 -12.45 8.89
N GLY A 59 5.25 -12.18 7.67
CA GLY A 59 6.12 -13.09 6.93
C GLY A 59 7.54 -12.56 6.72
N PHE A 60 8.25 -13.17 5.77
CA PHE A 60 9.63 -12.84 5.44
C PHE A 60 9.84 -11.35 5.12
N PHE A 61 8.90 -10.72 4.40
CA PHE A 61 9.01 -9.31 4.05
C PHE A 61 8.68 -8.34 5.21
N ALA A 62 8.21 -8.85 6.35
CA ALA A 62 8.06 -8.08 7.58
C ALA A 62 9.36 -8.01 8.39
N THR A 63 10.23 -9.01 8.25
CA THR A 63 11.47 -9.14 9.05
C THR A 63 12.74 -8.82 8.28
N ILE A 64 12.66 -8.68 6.95
CA ILE A 64 13.81 -8.32 6.12
C ILE A 64 14.25 -6.87 6.32
N ASP A 65 15.55 -6.66 6.50
CA ASP A 65 16.16 -5.33 6.47
C ASP A 65 16.46 -4.89 5.02
N ASP A 66 15.39 -4.72 4.24
CA ASP A 66 15.46 -4.19 2.89
C ASP A 66 14.97 -2.74 2.85
N SER A 67 15.89 -1.83 2.55
CA SER A 67 15.61 -0.39 2.52
C SER A 67 14.44 0.01 1.60
N LYS A 68 14.19 -0.69 0.48
CA LYS A 68 13.06 -0.39 -0.40
C LYS A 68 11.74 -0.89 0.18
N VAL A 69 11.75 -2.06 0.83
CA VAL A 69 10.57 -2.59 1.54
C VAL A 69 10.18 -1.64 2.67
N THR A 70 11.13 -1.27 3.53
CA THR A 70 10.88 -0.37 4.67
C THR A 70 10.42 1.01 4.22
N ARG A 71 11.01 1.57 3.16
CA ARG A 71 10.55 2.84 2.56
C ARG A 71 9.13 2.76 2.03
N PHE A 72 8.77 1.67 1.33
CA PHE A 72 7.41 1.49 0.84
C PHE A 72 6.40 1.37 1.97
N GLN A 73 6.69 0.58 3.02
CA GLN A 73 5.80 0.45 4.17
C GLN A 73 5.58 1.79 4.88
N THR A 74 6.66 2.56 5.08
CA THR A 74 6.61 3.90 5.65
C THR A 74 5.76 4.84 4.79
N PHE A 75 6.00 4.84 3.47
CA PHE A 75 5.22 5.62 2.51
C PHE A 75 3.74 5.26 2.56
N LYS A 76 3.39 3.96 2.49
CA LYS A 76 2.00 3.48 2.57
C LYS A 76 1.32 3.94 3.85
N ARG A 77 2.02 3.87 4.99
CA ARG A 77 1.47 4.30 6.28
C ARG A 77 1.18 5.80 6.30
N ILE A 78 2.13 6.63 5.87
CA ILE A 78 1.95 8.08 5.79
C ILE A 78 0.81 8.42 4.83
N ASN A 79 0.77 7.77 3.66
CA ASN A 79 -0.26 7.99 2.65
C ASN A 79 -1.67 7.69 3.18
N LEU A 80 -1.84 6.57 3.90
CA LEU A 80 -3.11 6.22 4.54
C LEU A 80 -3.51 7.21 5.64
N LEU A 81 -2.55 7.73 6.42
CA LEU A 81 -2.84 8.76 7.42
C LEU A 81 -3.34 10.06 6.78
N ILE A 82 -2.74 10.48 5.66
CA ILE A 82 -3.19 11.67 4.91
C ILE A 82 -4.62 11.45 4.37
N ILE A 83 -4.89 10.29 3.75
CA ILE A 83 -6.23 9.95 3.26
C ILE A 83 -7.23 9.97 4.42
N ALA A 84 -6.92 9.34 5.55
CA ALA A 84 -7.78 9.32 6.72
C ALA A 84 -8.07 10.73 7.27
N ALA A 85 -7.06 11.60 7.32
CA ALA A 85 -7.22 12.99 7.75
C ALA A 85 -8.13 13.79 6.81
N ILE A 86 -7.96 13.65 5.50
CA ILE A 86 -8.83 14.31 4.50
C ILE A 86 -10.26 13.80 4.61
N SER A 87 -10.46 12.49 4.75
CA SER A 87 -11.78 11.89 4.90
C SER A 87 -12.45 12.31 6.20
N ALA A 88 -11.72 12.33 7.32
CA ALA A 88 -12.25 12.79 8.61
C ALA A 88 -12.63 14.28 8.59
N ALA A 89 -11.80 15.13 7.98
CA ALA A 89 -12.12 16.55 7.81
C ALA A 89 -13.36 16.75 6.95
N SER A 90 -13.47 16.01 5.84
CA SER A 90 -14.63 16.07 4.94
C SER A 90 -15.91 15.59 5.63
N LEU A 91 -15.81 14.53 6.44
CA LEU A 91 -16.92 14.01 7.24
C LEU A 91 -17.34 15.01 8.32
N ALA A 92 -16.37 15.59 9.05
CA ALA A 92 -16.64 16.62 10.05
C ALA A 92 -17.34 17.84 9.44
N THR A 93 -16.90 18.31 8.27
CA THR A 93 -17.60 19.39 7.57
C THR A 93 -19.01 19.01 7.16
N ALA A 94 -19.27 17.76 6.76
CA ALA A 94 -20.60 17.31 6.38
C ALA A 94 -21.54 17.07 7.57
N PHE A 95 -20.99 16.86 8.78
CA PHE A 95 -21.79 16.72 10.01
C PHE A 95 -22.06 18.06 10.69
N LEU A 96 -21.13 19.02 10.59
CA LEU A 96 -21.23 20.32 11.26
C LEU A 96 -21.99 21.37 10.44
N PHE A 97 -22.13 21.17 9.13
CA PHE A 97 -22.85 22.05 8.20
C PHE A 97 -23.92 21.25 7.45
#